data_AF-A0A1G3CL79-F1
#
_entry.id   AF-A0A1G3CL79-F1
#
_cell.length_a   1.000
_cell.length_b   1.000
_cell.length_c   1.000
_cell.angle_alpha   90.00
_cell.angle_beta   90.00
_cell.angle_gamma   90.00
#
_symmetry.space_group_name_H-M   'P 1'
#
loop_
_entity.id
_entity.type
_entity.pdbx_description
1 polymer ?
#
loop_
_entity_poly.entity_id
_entity_poly.type
_entity_poly.pdbx_seq_one_letter_code
_entity_poly.pdbx_strand_id
1 'polypeptide(L)'
;MWSRKYDKCEKCGKTSLEHVAQGLCRKCYTNKIETEHRNYERFKKGIPKAFLTKEKLTELYIDKQMSLSDIGRIAGCNRRSVHFHIRKFGIPLRNKAEARTIALDKGKFKYSRINDNGEIEEKTRDKIHFNENFFSKWSNEMAYVLGLIYTDGNITDTSIKMGRLTFAQREKEAVEKFLNLIGADSKILYRRREKYINTTAGESYYFHINSDMVYKQLLELGLTPNKSLSMAFPKIPDEYIRHFVRGCWDGDGTVYIEKRNGNLKLRLFVVLLSL
;
A
#
# COMPACT_ATOMS: atom_id res chain seq x y z
N MET A 1 -0.29 -28.97 -32.68
CA MET A 1 0.14 -27.79 -31.89
C MET A 1 0.75 -28.30 -30.60
N TRP A 2 2.04 -27.99 -30.35
CA TRP A 2 2.81 -28.60 -29.25
C TRP A 2 2.44 -28.02 -27.87
N SER A 3 2.19 -26.71 -27.82
CA SER A 3 1.56 -26.00 -26.72
C SER A 3 0.82 -24.79 -27.29
N ARG A 4 -0.16 -24.24 -26.55
CA ARG A 4 -0.86 -23.01 -26.96
C ARG A 4 0.05 -21.75 -26.89
N LYS A 5 1.12 -21.80 -26.10
CA LYS A 5 2.03 -20.65 -25.87
C LYS A 5 3.43 -20.87 -26.45
N TYR A 6 3.78 -22.11 -26.76
CA TYR A 6 5.12 -22.48 -27.23
C TYR A 6 5.00 -23.39 -28.44
N ASP A 7 5.68 -23.03 -29.53
CA ASP A 7 5.62 -23.83 -30.76
C ASP A 7 6.52 -25.07 -30.70
N LYS A 8 7.58 -25.01 -29.87
CA LYS A 8 8.59 -26.07 -29.69
C LYS A 8 9.27 -25.95 -28.33
N CYS A 9 9.99 -26.99 -27.92
CA CYS A 9 10.76 -26.96 -26.69
C CYS A 9 11.82 -25.85 -26.73
N GLU A 10 11.81 -24.96 -25.74
CA GLU A 10 12.75 -23.83 -25.66
C GLU A 10 14.20 -24.28 -25.48
N LYS A 11 14.43 -25.46 -24.89
CA LYS A 11 15.79 -25.98 -24.63
C LYS A 11 16.36 -26.81 -25.77
N CYS A 12 15.56 -27.65 -26.41
CA CYS A 12 16.04 -28.57 -27.46
C CYS A 12 15.47 -28.34 -28.85
N GLY A 13 14.53 -27.40 -29.00
CA GLY A 13 13.91 -27.04 -30.28
C GLY A 13 12.97 -28.10 -30.87
N LYS A 14 12.78 -29.25 -30.20
CA LYS A 14 11.99 -30.37 -30.71
C LYS A 14 10.54 -30.31 -30.22
N THR A 15 9.63 -30.81 -31.06
CA THR A 15 8.21 -31.05 -30.77
C THR A 15 7.87 -32.53 -30.62
N SER A 16 8.86 -33.41 -30.85
CA SER A 16 8.70 -34.87 -30.86
C SER A 16 8.36 -35.47 -29.50
N LEU A 17 8.65 -34.74 -28.42
CA LEU A 17 8.30 -35.12 -27.06
C LEU A 17 7.29 -34.13 -26.53
N GLU A 18 6.27 -34.60 -25.83
CA GLU A 18 5.22 -33.76 -25.24
C GLU A 18 5.77 -32.61 -24.38
N HIS A 19 5.06 -31.49 -24.44
CA HIS A 19 5.23 -30.34 -23.56
C HIS A 19 4.78 -30.69 -22.14
N VAL A 20 5.55 -30.25 -21.14
CA VAL A 20 5.19 -30.44 -19.72
C VAL A 20 4.89 -29.11 -19.04
N ALA A 21 5.91 -28.27 -18.89
CA ALA A 21 5.79 -26.95 -18.25
C ALA A 21 6.93 -26.04 -18.68
N GLN A 22 6.76 -24.72 -18.52
CA GLN A 22 7.80 -23.71 -18.77
C GLN A 22 8.42 -23.78 -20.18
N GLY A 23 7.62 -24.08 -21.21
CA GLY A 23 8.13 -24.24 -22.58
C GLY A 23 9.08 -25.44 -22.80
N LEU A 24 9.19 -26.38 -21.84
CA LEU A 24 10.09 -27.53 -21.93
C LEU A 24 9.36 -28.82 -22.28
N CYS A 25 9.99 -29.65 -23.11
CA CYS A 25 9.56 -31.03 -23.31
C CYS A 25 9.89 -31.88 -22.09
N ARG A 26 9.22 -33.03 -21.95
CA ARG A 26 9.39 -33.96 -20.82
C ARG A 26 10.87 -34.20 -20.46
N LYS A 27 11.71 -34.54 -21.43
CA LYS A 27 13.15 -34.78 -21.21
C LYS A 27 13.90 -33.54 -20.69
N CYS A 28 13.67 -32.38 -21.31
CA CYS A 28 14.33 -31.14 -20.92
C CYS A 28 13.88 -30.64 -19.55
N TYR A 29 12.60 -30.85 -19.22
CA TYR A 29 12.03 -30.55 -17.91
C TYR A 29 12.64 -31.45 -16.83
N THR A 30 12.66 -32.78 -17.02
CA THR A 30 13.29 -33.70 -16.06
C THR A 30 14.76 -33.38 -15.82
N ASN A 31 15.55 -33.15 -16.88
CA ASN A 31 16.96 -32.77 -16.74
C ASN A 31 17.13 -31.46 -15.95
N LYS A 32 16.24 -30.49 -16.13
CA LYS A 32 16.25 -29.24 -15.38
C LYS A 32 16.00 -29.51 -13.89
N ILE A 33 14.94 -30.25 -13.57
CA ILE A 33 14.60 -30.63 -12.19
C ILE A 33 15.72 -31.43 -11.51
N GLU A 34 16.31 -32.40 -12.21
CA GLU A 34 17.46 -33.16 -11.68
C GLU A 34 18.68 -32.28 -11.41
N THR A 35 18.96 -31.31 -12.30
CA THR A 35 20.05 -30.35 -12.10
C THR A 35 19.79 -29.47 -10.88
N GLU A 36 18.55 -28.99 -10.71
CA GLU A 36 18.13 -28.23 -9.53
C GLU A 36 18.27 -29.06 -8.25
N HIS A 37 17.92 -30.35 -8.28
CA HIS A 37 18.10 -31.25 -7.14
C HIS A 37 19.57 -31.54 -6.80
N ARG A 38 20.43 -31.70 -7.81
CA ARG A 38 21.88 -31.88 -7.58
C ARG A 38 22.53 -30.63 -7.00
N ASN A 39 22.11 -29.46 -7.46
CA ASN A 39 22.65 -28.18 -7.02
C ASN A 39 22.01 -27.69 -5.70
N TYR A 40 21.02 -28.41 -5.16
CA TYR A 40 20.42 -28.08 -3.87
C TYR A 40 21.37 -28.46 -2.73
N GLU A 41 22.05 -27.47 -2.17
CA GLU A 41 22.86 -27.64 -0.97
C GLU A 41 21.99 -28.14 0.20
N ARG A 42 22.19 -29.39 0.60
CA ARG A 42 21.57 -29.93 1.81
C ARG A 42 22.29 -29.35 3.03
N PHE A 43 21.56 -28.63 3.88
CA PHE A 43 22.10 -28.16 5.16
C PHE A 43 22.67 -29.33 5.97
N LYS A 44 23.94 -29.21 6.40
CA LYS A 44 24.62 -30.23 7.23
C LYS A 44 23.83 -30.46 8.52
N LYS A 45 23.42 -31.71 8.79
CA LYS A 45 22.79 -32.10 10.06
C LYS A 45 23.78 -31.85 11.21
N GLY A 46 23.41 -31.05 12.22
CA GLY A 46 24.16 -30.90 13.48
C GLY A 46 24.69 -29.50 13.80
N ILE A 47 25.16 -28.74 12.80
CA ILE A 47 25.71 -27.38 12.96
C ILE A 47 24.71 -26.36 13.54
N PRO A 48 23.41 -26.39 13.18
CA PRO A 48 22.47 -25.36 13.64
C PRO A 48 22.24 -25.37 15.15
N LYS A 49 22.39 -26.51 15.82
CA LYS A 49 22.07 -26.66 17.25
C LYS A 49 23.08 -25.94 18.15
N ALA A 50 24.35 -25.86 17.72
CA ALA A 50 25.40 -25.14 18.43
C ALA A 50 25.23 -23.62 18.29
N PHE A 51 24.73 -23.14 17.16
CA PHE A 51 24.53 -21.72 16.89
C PHE A 51 23.20 -21.17 17.43
N LEU A 52 22.13 -21.96 17.39
CA LEU A 52 20.78 -21.55 17.82
C LEU A 52 20.59 -21.74 19.33
N THR A 53 21.43 -21.09 20.15
CA THR A 53 21.21 -21.01 21.60
C THR A 53 20.12 -19.99 21.93
N LYS A 54 19.61 -20.02 23.17
CA LYS A 54 18.56 -19.09 23.63
C LYS A 54 19.06 -17.65 23.58
N GLU A 55 20.30 -17.41 24.01
CA GLU A 55 20.95 -16.10 24.05
C GLU A 55 21.09 -15.57 22.63
N LYS A 56 21.60 -16.40 21.71
CA LYS A 56 21.83 -15.99 20.33
C LYS A 56 20.53 -15.71 19.58
N LEU A 57 19.50 -16.51 19.82
CA LEU A 57 18.18 -16.27 19.26
C LEU A 57 17.54 -14.99 19.82
N THR A 58 17.74 -14.69 21.10
CA THR A 58 17.23 -13.45 21.71
C THR A 58 17.93 -12.24 21.08
N GLU A 59 19.26 -12.25 20.99
CA GLU A 59 20.05 -11.19 20.34
C GLU A 59 19.63 -10.96 18.88
N LEU A 60 19.57 -12.03 18.07
CA LEU A 60 19.28 -11.91 16.64
C LEU A 60 17.80 -11.61 16.37
N TYR A 61 16.90 -12.28 17.09
CA TYR A 61 15.47 -12.14 16.88
C TYR A 61 14.95 -10.88 17.54
N ILE A 62 15.11 -10.68 18.85
CA ILE A 62 14.53 -9.55 19.59
C ILE A 62 15.31 -8.28 19.31
N ASP A 63 16.60 -8.22 19.68
CA ASP A 63 17.38 -6.99 19.67
C ASP A 63 17.67 -6.51 18.25
N LYS A 64 18.17 -7.41 17.39
CA LYS A 64 18.48 -7.10 15.99
C LYS A 64 17.27 -7.19 15.07
N GLN A 65 16.09 -7.57 15.57
CA GLN A 65 14.85 -7.68 14.80
C GLN A 65 14.98 -8.46 13.48
N MET A 66 15.78 -9.53 13.44
CA MET A 66 15.99 -10.30 12.22
C MET A 66 14.80 -11.22 11.91
N SER A 67 14.59 -11.52 10.62
CA SER A 67 13.57 -12.50 10.24
C SER A 67 14.06 -13.92 10.49
N LEU A 68 13.14 -14.86 10.70
CA LEU A 68 13.49 -16.28 10.87
C LEU A 68 14.27 -16.84 9.67
N SER A 69 14.02 -16.32 8.47
CA SER A 69 14.73 -16.71 7.25
C SER A 69 16.17 -16.17 7.24
N ASP A 70 16.40 -14.94 7.71
CA ASP A 70 17.76 -14.37 7.78
C ASP A 70 18.58 -15.05 8.87
N ILE A 71 17.96 -15.30 10.04
CA ILE A 71 18.59 -16.10 11.10
C ILE A 71 18.92 -17.50 10.57
N GLY A 72 18.00 -18.10 9.80
CA GLY A 72 18.23 -19.38 9.15
C GLY A 72 19.42 -19.35 8.20
N ARG A 73 19.54 -18.30 7.38
CA ARG A 73 20.67 -18.12 6.45
C ARG A 73 22.00 -18.01 7.19
N ILE A 74 22.06 -17.23 8.28
CA ILE A 74 23.27 -17.10 9.11
C ILE A 74 23.60 -18.43 9.80
N ALA A 75 22.60 -19.12 10.33
CA ALA A 75 22.76 -20.37 11.04
C ALA A 75 22.96 -21.59 10.11
N GLY A 76 22.92 -21.41 8.79
CA GLY A 76 22.95 -22.52 7.83
C GLY A 76 21.79 -23.50 8.05
N CYS A 77 20.57 -23.02 8.28
CA CYS A 77 19.39 -23.86 8.48
C CYS A 77 18.10 -23.25 7.91
N ASN A 78 17.07 -24.08 7.80
CA ASN A 78 15.75 -23.64 7.36
C ASN A 78 15.08 -22.77 8.45
N ARG A 79 14.31 -21.74 8.05
CA ARG A 79 13.46 -20.93 8.94
C ARG A 79 12.59 -21.76 9.89
N ARG A 80 12.17 -22.96 9.47
CA ARG A 80 11.39 -23.89 10.32
C ARG A 80 12.19 -24.35 11.54
N SER A 81 13.49 -24.59 11.39
CA SER A 81 14.38 -24.96 12.48
C SER A 81 14.54 -23.82 13.48
N VAL A 82 14.69 -22.58 12.99
CA VAL A 82 14.73 -21.38 13.83
C VAL A 82 13.41 -21.21 14.61
N HIS A 83 12.27 -21.33 13.92
CA HIS A 83 10.94 -21.28 14.53
C HIS A 83 10.77 -22.34 15.64
N PHE A 84 11.23 -23.57 15.40
CA PHE A 84 11.21 -24.63 16.38
C PHE A 84 11.99 -24.25 17.66
N HIS A 85 13.21 -23.73 17.51
CA HIS A 85 14.04 -23.35 18.66
C HIS A 85 13.46 -22.15 19.43
N ILE A 86 12.91 -21.14 18.73
CA ILE A 86 12.20 -20.02 19.37
C ILE A 86 11.06 -20.52 20.26
N ARG A 87 10.22 -21.43 19.74
CA ARG A 87 9.13 -22.03 20.54
C ARG A 87 9.67 -22.87 21.69
N LYS A 88 10.71 -23.67 21.45
CA LYS A 88 11.35 -24.50 22.48
C LYS A 88 11.89 -23.69 23.65
N PHE A 89 12.46 -22.52 23.37
CA PHE A 89 13.03 -21.64 24.40
C PHE A 89 12.02 -20.63 25.00
N GLY A 90 10.76 -20.64 24.56
CA GLY A 90 9.73 -19.75 25.06
C GLY A 90 9.89 -18.28 24.65
N ILE A 91 10.59 -18.01 23.54
CA ILE A 91 10.76 -16.64 23.03
C ILE A 91 9.44 -16.21 22.36
N PRO A 92 8.88 -15.03 22.69
CA PRO A 92 7.60 -14.57 22.14
C PRO A 92 7.69 -14.41 20.63
N LEU A 93 6.73 -14.99 19.91
CA LEU A 93 6.64 -14.88 18.46
C LEU A 93 5.95 -13.57 18.07
N ARG A 94 6.58 -12.83 17.16
CA ARG A 94 5.98 -11.68 16.50
C ARG A 94 4.74 -12.09 15.74
N ASN A 95 3.73 -11.23 15.76
CA ASN A 95 2.57 -11.39 14.88
C ASN A 95 2.91 -10.99 13.42
N LYS A 96 1.99 -11.27 12.49
CA LYS A 96 2.21 -10.98 11.06
C LYS A 96 2.36 -9.48 10.77
N ALA A 97 1.66 -8.61 11.50
CA ALA A 97 1.66 -7.17 11.29
C ALA A 97 2.98 -6.53 11.75
N GLU A 98 3.48 -6.93 12.92
CA GLU A 98 4.79 -6.55 13.45
C GLU A 98 5.91 -6.99 12.51
N ALA A 99 5.91 -8.26 12.09
CA ALA A 99 6.92 -8.78 11.18
C ALA A 99 6.93 -8.03 9.83
N ARG A 100 5.75 -7.60 9.36
CA ARG A 100 5.62 -6.80 8.14
C ARG A 100 6.14 -5.38 8.32
N THR A 101 5.83 -4.73 9.45
CA THR A 101 6.32 -3.39 9.78
C THR A 101 7.83 -3.36 9.82
N ILE A 102 8.46 -4.26 10.59
CA ILE A 102 9.93 -4.37 10.67
C ILE A 102 10.57 -4.61 9.29
N ALA A 103 9.91 -5.39 8.42
CA ALA A 103 10.44 -5.66 7.08
C ALA A 103 10.34 -4.45 6.14
N LEU A 104 9.31 -3.61 6.28
CA LEU A 104 9.18 -2.34 5.58
C LEU A 104 10.22 -1.34 6.10
N ASP A 105 10.36 -1.19 7.41
CA ASP A 105 11.32 -0.27 8.05
C ASP A 105 12.77 -0.61 7.67
N LYS A 106 13.08 -1.89 7.47
CA LYS A 106 14.38 -2.36 6.99
C LYS A 106 14.56 -2.32 5.47
N GLY A 107 13.61 -1.75 4.73
CA GLY A 107 13.67 -1.61 3.28
C GLY A 107 13.79 -2.93 2.51
N LYS A 108 13.26 -4.04 3.07
CA LYS A 108 13.42 -5.37 2.45
C LYS A 108 12.63 -5.55 1.17
N PHE A 109 11.57 -4.76 0.98
CA PHE A 109 10.70 -4.86 -0.17
C PHE A 109 11.15 -3.89 -1.26
N LYS A 110 12.08 -4.35 -2.10
CA LYS A 110 12.51 -3.65 -3.29
C LYS A 110 11.72 -4.12 -4.51
N TYR A 111 11.39 -3.20 -5.39
CA TYR A 111 10.78 -3.50 -6.68
C TYR A 111 11.38 -2.60 -7.76
N SER A 112 11.55 -3.16 -8.95
CA SER A 112 12.03 -2.44 -10.11
C SER A 112 10.86 -1.81 -10.85
N ARG A 113 10.98 -0.54 -11.25
CA ARG A 113 10.02 0.16 -12.10
C ARG A 113 10.75 0.77 -13.28
N ILE A 114 10.17 0.65 -14.47
CA ILE A 114 10.67 1.34 -15.67
C ILE A 114 10.17 2.79 -15.62
N ASN A 115 11.09 3.74 -15.72
CA ASN A 115 10.80 5.16 -15.82
C ASN A 115 10.29 5.56 -17.20
N ASP A 116 9.77 6.77 -17.31
CA ASP A 116 9.34 7.37 -18.59
C ASP A 116 10.47 7.39 -19.65
N ASN A 117 11.73 7.40 -19.21
CA ASN A 117 12.93 7.37 -20.06
C ASN A 117 13.40 5.95 -20.43
N GLY A 118 12.68 4.89 -20.01
CA GLY A 118 13.07 3.50 -20.24
C GLY A 118 14.09 2.92 -19.27
N GLU A 119 14.57 3.69 -18.30
CA GLU A 119 15.53 3.24 -17.28
C GLU A 119 14.86 2.44 -16.16
N ILE A 120 15.57 1.42 -15.64
CA ILE A 120 15.08 0.59 -14.53
C ILE A 120 15.48 1.27 -13.20
N GLU A 121 14.52 1.88 -12.52
CA GLU A 121 14.68 2.37 -11.15
C GLU A 121 14.35 1.29 -10.13
N GLU A 122 15.27 1.05 -9.18
CA GLU A 122 15.00 0.23 -7.99
C GLU A 122 14.36 1.11 -6.91
N LYS A 123 13.11 0.82 -6.53
CA LYS A 123 12.39 1.52 -5.47
C LYS A 123 12.13 0.62 -4.27
N THR A 124 12.27 1.18 -3.08
CA THR A 124 11.90 0.55 -1.81
C THR A 124 10.45 0.87 -1.48
N ARG A 125 9.71 -0.10 -0.94
CA ARG A 125 8.40 0.13 -0.31
C ARG A 125 8.60 0.45 1.15
N ASP A 126 8.53 1.72 1.50
CA ASP A 126 8.54 2.17 2.88
C ASP A 126 7.12 2.19 3.46
N LYS A 127 7.01 2.04 4.77
CA LYS A 127 5.72 2.18 5.47
C LYS A 127 5.43 3.67 5.61
N ILE A 128 4.18 4.06 5.33
CA ILE A 128 3.70 5.41 5.66
C ILE A 128 3.43 5.44 7.16
N HIS A 129 4.11 6.34 7.89
CA HIS A 129 3.81 6.69 9.26
C HIS A 129 2.74 7.77 9.26
N PHE A 130 1.66 7.56 10.01
CA PHE A 130 0.59 8.54 10.20
C PHE A 130 -0.13 8.25 11.52
N ASN A 131 -0.88 9.23 12.03
CA ASN A 131 -1.66 9.05 13.25
C ASN A 131 -2.93 8.21 12.97
N GLU A 132 -2.88 6.92 13.29
CA GLU A 132 -4.03 6.00 13.12
C GLU A 132 -5.27 6.40 13.95
N ASN A 133 -5.09 7.17 15.02
CA ASN A 133 -6.18 7.65 15.88
C ASN A 133 -6.72 9.02 15.49
N PHE A 134 -6.29 9.59 14.36
CA PHE A 134 -6.69 10.94 13.94
C PHE A 134 -8.21 11.09 13.80
N PHE A 135 -8.91 10.07 13.30
CA PHE A 135 -10.38 10.09 13.15
C PHE A 135 -11.13 9.54 14.37
N SER A 136 -10.44 9.15 15.45
CA SER A 136 -11.07 8.62 16.66
C SER A 136 -11.66 9.70 17.57
N LYS A 137 -11.13 10.92 17.51
CA LYS A 137 -11.53 12.03 18.38
C LYS A 137 -11.76 13.28 17.57
N TRP A 138 -12.84 13.99 17.86
CA TRP A 138 -13.11 15.28 17.23
C TRP A 138 -12.07 16.33 17.64
N SER A 139 -11.57 17.06 16.65
CA SER A 139 -10.75 18.25 16.78
C SER A 139 -11.07 19.19 15.61
N ASN A 140 -10.61 20.44 15.69
CA ASN A 140 -10.79 21.41 14.62
C ASN A 140 -10.14 20.91 13.31
N GLU A 141 -8.97 20.28 13.42
CA GLU A 141 -8.20 19.71 12.31
C GLU A 141 -8.90 18.47 11.74
N MET A 142 -9.38 17.57 12.60
CA MET A 142 -10.09 16.37 12.18
C MET A 142 -11.36 16.73 11.40
N ALA A 143 -12.16 17.68 11.90
CA ALA A 143 -13.38 18.11 11.23
C ALA A 143 -13.10 18.75 9.87
N TYR A 144 -12.08 19.61 9.80
CA TYR A 144 -11.64 20.20 8.54
C TYR A 144 -11.16 19.15 7.52
N VAL A 145 -10.32 18.21 7.95
CA VAL A 145 -9.84 17.11 7.11
C VAL A 145 -11.00 16.22 6.67
N LEU A 146 -11.97 15.94 7.55
CA LEU A 146 -13.16 15.18 7.20
C LEU A 146 -13.95 15.88 6.08
N GLY A 147 -14.12 17.20 6.15
CA GLY A 147 -14.78 17.99 5.10
C GLY A 147 -14.10 17.86 3.74
N LEU A 148 -12.76 17.94 3.70
CA LEU A 148 -11.96 17.71 2.48
C LEU A 148 -12.12 16.28 1.93
N ILE A 149 -12.20 15.27 2.81
CA ILE A 149 -12.40 13.88 2.40
C ILE A 149 -13.82 13.68 1.84
N TYR A 150 -14.81 14.40 2.36
CA TYR A 150 -16.19 14.33 1.90
C TYR A 150 -16.36 14.85 0.46
N THR A 151 -15.54 15.82 0.05
CA THR A 151 -15.57 16.37 -1.31
C THR A 151 -14.67 15.58 -2.27
N ASP A 152 -13.35 15.61 -2.05
CA ASP A 152 -12.36 15.11 -3.02
C ASP A 152 -11.72 13.78 -2.62
N GLY A 153 -12.04 13.28 -1.43
CA GLY A 153 -11.54 12.00 -0.96
C GLY A 153 -12.24 10.83 -1.65
N ASN A 154 -11.53 9.74 -1.86
CA ASN A 154 -12.09 8.46 -2.29
C ASN A 154 -11.64 7.35 -1.34
N ILE A 155 -12.57 6.52 -0.89
CA ILE A 155 -12.28 5.32 -0.10
C ILE A 155 -12.61 4.07 -0.92
N THR A 156 -11.72 3.09 -0.87
CA THR A 156 -11.90 1.83 -1.61
C THR A 156 -11.50 0.67 -0.72
N ASP A 157 -12.29 -0.40 -0.74
CA ASP A 157 -11.87 -1.67 -0.18
C ASP A 157 -11.03 -2.40 -1.24
N THR A 158 -9.77 -2.65 -0.94
CA THR A 158 -8.92 -3.43 -1.84
C THR A 158 -9.10 -4.91 -1.55
N SER A 159 -8.99 -5.75 -2.59
CA SER A 159 -9.15 -7.22 -2.51
C SER A 159 -8.25 -7.94 -1.48
N ILE A 160 -7.31 -7.22 -0.85
CA ILE A 160 -6.36 -7.69 0.15
C ILE A 160 -6.87 -7.43 1.59
N LYS A 161 -8.16 -7.10 1.79
CA LYS A 161 -8.74 -6.74 3.10
C LYS A 161 -8.01 -5.55 3.75
N MET A 162 -7.75 -4.53 2.95
CA MET A 162 -7.09 -3.31 3.42
C MET A 162 -7.80 -2.13 2.78
N GLY A 163 -8.46 -1.32 3.60
CA GLY A 163 -9.06 -0.09 3.15
C GLY A 163 -8.00 0.89 2.67
N ARG A 164 -8.30 1.60 1.58
CA ARG A 164 -7.44 2.63 1.01
C ARG A 164 -8.18 3.95 0.96
N LEU A 165 -7.61 4.97 1.60
CA LEU A 165 -7.95 6.37 1.42
C LEU A 165 -7.08 6.96 0.32
N THR A 166 -7.72 7.61 -0.65
CA THR A 166 -7.07 8.39 -1.70
C THR A 166 -7.59 9.81 -1.62
N PHE A 167 -6.69 10.79 -1.69
CA PHE A 167 -7.05 12.19 -1.84
C PHE A 167 -6.25 12.73 -3.02
N ALA A 168 -6.94 13.43 -3.93
CA ALA A 168 -6.36 13.96 -5.15
C ALA A 168 -6.81 15.40 -5.34
N GLN A 169 -5.87 16.28 -5.63
CA GLN A 169 -6.11 17.70 -5.87
C GLN A 169 -5.23 18.20 -7.01
N ARG A 170 -5.61 19.32 -7.63
CA ARG A 170 -4.80 19.93 -8.71
C ARG A 170 -3.60 20.65 -8.15
N GLU A 171 -3.76 21.31 -7.00
CA GLU A 171 -2.72 22.06 -6.31
C GLU A 171 -1.96 21.16 -5.33
N LYS A 172 -0.64 21.10 -5.47
CA LYS A 172 0.24 20.31 -4.61
C LYS A 172 0.17 20.74 -3.14
N GLU A 173 0.02 22.04 -2.89
CA GLU A 173 -0.03 22.64 -1.55
C GLU A 173 -1.23 22.13 -0.73
N ALA A 174 -2.38 21.91 -1.36
CA ALA A 174 -3.56 21.36 -0.69
C ALA A 174 -3.29 19.93 -0.18
N VAL A 175 -2.58 19.14 -0.98
CA VAL A 175 -2.16 17.78 -0.62
C VAL A 175 -1.14 17.80 0.53
N GLU A 176 -0.16 18.70 0.47
CA GLU A 176 0.84 18.88 1.55
C GLU A 176 0.19 19.30 2.87
N LYS A 177 -0.74 20.26 2.81
CA LYS A 177 -1.52 20.71 3.98
C LYS A 177 -2.30 19.57 4.61
N PHE A 178 -2.96 18.74 3.80
CA PHE A 178 -3.66 17.56 4.28
C PHE A 178 -2.71 16.63 5.04
N LEU A 179 -1.58 16.27 4.43
CA LEU A 179 -0.58 15.37 5.02
C LEU A 179 -0.02 15.91 6.33
N ASN A 180 0.26 17.21 6.40
CA ASN A 180 0.72 17.86 7.61
C ASN A 180 -0.31 17.80 8.74
N LEU A 181 -1.61 17.98 8.44
CA LEU A 181 -2.68 17.94 9.45
C LEU A 181 -2.88 16.55 10.05
N ILE A 182 -2.82 15.50 9.22
CA ILE A 182 -2.92 14.11 9.68
C ILE A 182 -1.58 13.58 10.27
N GLY A 183 -0.49 14.34 10.10
CA GLY A 183 0.85 13.92 10.50
C GLY A 183 1.35 12.71 9.72
N ALA A 184 1.05 12.65 8.41
CA ALA A 184 1.46 11.57 7.53
C ALA A 184 2.70 11.92 6.69
N ASP A 185 3.64 11.00 6.59
CA ASP A 185 4.86 11.11 5.75
C ASP A 185 4.69 10.50 4.35
N SER A 186 3.44 10.41 3.88
CA SER A 186 3.15 9.78 2.59
C SER A 186 3.79 10.53 1.44
N LYS A 187 4.38 9.79 0.51
CA LYS A 187 4.88 10.35 -0.75
C LYS A 187 3.73 10.91 -1.59
N ILE A 188 3.88 12.15 -2.04
CA ILE A 188 2.99 12.76 -3.03
C ILE A 188 3.32 12.20 -4.41
N LEU A 189 2.30 11.68 -5.07
CA LEU A 189 2.36 11.15 -6.42
C LEU A 189 1.78 12.19 -7.38
N TYR A 190 2.33 12.25 -8.59
CA TYR A 190 1.85 13.13 -9.65
C TYR A 190 1.30 12.27 -10.80
N ARG A 191 0.07 12.57 -11.23
CA ARG A 191 -0.55 12.02 -12.43
C ARG A 191 -0.48 13.09 -13.52
N ARG A 192 0.26 12.79 -14.59
CA ARG A 192 0.28 13.62 -15.79
C ARG A 192 -1.07 13.58 -16.49
N ARG A 193 -1.38 14.65 -17.22
CA ARG A 193 -2.53 14.71 -18.10
C ARG A 193 -2.45 13.58 -19.13
N GLU A 194 -3.52 12.80 -19.24
CA GLU A 194 -3.59 11.68 -20.17
C GLU A 194 -4.87 11.78 -21.01
N LYS A 195 -4.72 11.60 -22.33
CA LYS A 195 -5.85 11.58 -23.26
C LYS A 195 -6.33 10.15 -23.41
N TYR A 196 -7.54 9.89 -22.95
CA TYR A 196 -8.27 8.65 -23.24
C TYR A 196 -9.18 8.86 -24.45
N ILE A 197 -9.62 7.76 -25.06
CA ILE A 197 -10.44 7.73 -26.29
C ILE A 197 -11.64 8.68 -26.22
N ASN A 198 -12.27 8.82 -25.05
CA ASN A 198 -13.48 9.64 -24.85
C ASN A 198 -13.34 10.72 -23.75
N THR A 199 -12.17 10.88 -23.13
CA THR A 199 -12.04 11.81 -21.99
C THR A 199 -10.58 12.21 -21.76
N THR A 200 -10.33 13.47 -21.41
CA THR A 200 -8.99 13.90 -20.98
C THR A 200 -8.96 13.92 -19.46
N ALA A 201 -8.12 13.06 -18.86
CA ALA A 201 -7.85 13.17 -17.43
C ALA A 201 -6.88 14.33 -17.20
N GLY A 202 -7.28 15.28 -16.36
CA GLY A 202 -6.43 16.39 -15.94
C GLY A 202 -5.21 15.92 -15.15
N GLU A 203 -4.23 16.80 -15.03
CA GLU A 203 -3.13 16.56 -14.11
C GLU A 203 -3.60 16.70 -12.66
N SER A 204 -3.01 15.91 -11.77
CA SER A 204 -3.36 15.93 -10.35
C SER A 204 -2.22 15.41 -9.48
N TYR A 205 -2.14 15.94 -8.26
CA TYR A 205 -1.33 15.41 -7.18
C TYR A 205 -2.21 14.58 -6.27
N TYR A 206 -1.72 13.44 -5.82
CA TYR A 206 -2.48 12.54 -4.97
C TYR A 206 -1.59 11.75 -4.04
N PHE A 207 -2.18 11.23 -2.98
CA PHE A 207 -1.53 10.23 -2.13
C PHE A 207 -2.50 9.09 -1.81
N HIS A 208 -1.95 8.00 -1.29
CA HIS A 208 -2.75 6.87 -0.82
C HIS A 208 -2.30 6.46 0.58
N ILE A 209 -3.24 6.39 1.51
CA ILE A 209 -3.03 5.77 2.82
C ILE A 209 -3.78 4.44 2.82
N ASN A 210 -3.07 3.35 3.13
CA ASN A 210 -3.69 2.03 3.28
C ASN A 210 -3.79 1.73 4.78
N SER A 211 -4.99 1.77 5.32
CA SER A 211 -5.27 1.46 6.72
C SER A 211 -6.71 1.00 6.89
N ASP A 212 -6.86 -0.21 7.40
CA ASP A 212 -8.17 -0.78 7.75
C ASP A 212 -8.83 -0.01 8.92
N MET A 213 -8.03 0.51 9.86
CA MET A 213 -8.55 1.29 10.99
C MET A 213 -9.15 2.62 10.52
N VAL A 214 -8.41 3.39 9.71
CA VAL A 214 -8.90 4.67 9.14
C VAL A 214 -10.11 4.42 8.26
N TYR A 215 -10.08 3.35 7.46
CA TYR A 215 -11.21 3.01 6.60
C TYR A 215 -12.48 2.75 7.41
N LYS A 216 -12.40 1.96 8.49
CA LYS A 216 -13.53 1.70 9.39
C LYS A 216 -14.04 2.96 10.08
N GLN A 217 -13.14 3.81 10.59
CA GLN A 217 -13.52 5.09 11.20
C GLN A 217 -14.26 5.99 10.20
N LEU A 218 -13.78 6.06 8.96
CA LEU A 218 -14.45 6.85 7.91
C LEU A 218 -15.81 6.27 7.53
N LEU A 219 -15.96 4.94 7.51
CA LEU A 219 -17.26 4.28 7.32
C LEU A 219 -18.24 4.65 8.45
N GLU A 220 -17.80 4.62 9.71
CA GLU A 220 -18.61 4.99 10.88
C GLU A 220 -19.03 6.47 10.84
N LEU A 221 -18.17 7.34 10.29
CA LEU A 221 -18.48 8.73 10.07
C LEU A 221 -19.47 8.97 8.91
N GLY A 222 -19.85 7.95 8.14
CA GLY A 222 -20.87 8.05 7.10
C GLY A 222 -20.32 8.16 5.67
N LEU A 223 -19.01 7.97 5.47
CA LEU A 223 -18.44 7.85 4.13
C LEU A 223 -18.55 6.42 3.64
N THR A 224 -18.94 6.24 2.39
CA THR A 224 -19.03 4.92 1.74
C THR A 224 -18.17 4.86 0.48
N PRO A 225 -17.71 3.67 0.05
CA PRO A 225 -17.18 3.51 -1.31
C PRO A 225 -18.26 3.91 -2.34
N ASN A 226 -17.86 4.54 -3.46
CA ASN A 226 -18.79 5.17 -4.42
C ASN A 226 -19.66 6.28 -3.79
N LYS A 227 -18.96 7.16 -3.07
CA LYS A 227 -19.48 8.27 -2.26
C LYS A 227 -20.62 9.07 -2.87
N SER A 228 -20.54 9.40 -4.16
CA SER A 228 -21.51 10.28 -4.83
C SER A 228 -22.95 9.74 -4.86
N LEU A 229 -23.17 8.46 -4.54
CA LEU A 229 -24.49 7.82 -4.59
C LEU A 229 -25.02 7.34 -3.23
N SER A 230 -24.20 7.35 -2.16
CA SER A 230 -24.55 6.66 -0.91
C SER A 230 -23.97 7.27 0.37
N MET A 231 -23.40 8.49 0.33
CA MET A 231 -22.89 9.15 1.52
C MET A 231 -24.02 9.59 2.47
N ALA A 232 -23.78 9.43 3.77
CA ALA A 232 -24.62 9.99 4.82
C ALA A 232 -23.93 11.17 5.48
N PHE A 233 -24.71 12.17 5.92
CA PHE A 233 -24.16 13.29 6.67
C PHE A 233 -23.62 12.81 8.03
N PRO A 234 -22.37 13.15 8.38
CA PRO A 234 -21.74 12.71 9.63
C PRO A 234 -22.44 13.36 10.83
N LYS A 235 -22.51 12.65 11.97
CA LYS A 235 -22.95 13.23 13.24
C LYS A 235 -21.82 14.06 13.85
N ILE A 236 -21.72 15.33 13.42
CA ILE A 236 -20.68 16.28 13.87
C ILE A 236 -21.19 17.06 15.09
N PRO A 237 -20.40 17.20 16.17
CA PRO A 237 -20.72 18.13 17.26
C PRO A 237 -20.73 19.58 16.80
N ASP A 238 -21.67 20.39 17.30
CA ASP A 238 -21.92 21.76 16.85
C ASP A 238 -20.66 22.67 16.82
N GLU A 239 -19.76 22.49 17.79
CA GLU A 239 -18.50 23.24 17.88
C GLU A 239 -17.56 23.02 16.68
N TYR A 240 -17.65 21.87 16.01
CA TYR A 240 -16.78 21.46 14.91
C TYR A 240 -17.41 21.63 13.52
N ILE A 241 -18.73 21.84 13.44
CA ILE A 241 -19.45 22.00 12.16
C ILE A 241 -18.80 23.09 11.29
N ARG A 242 -18.43 24.23 11.89
CA ARG A 242 -17.77 25.32 11.16
C ARG A 242 -16.45 24.89 10.51
N HIS A 243 -15.71 23.98 11.15
CA HIS A 243 -14.44 23.47 10.65
C HIS A 243 -14.66 22.46 9.54
N PHE A 244 -15.67 21.61 9.68
CA PHE A 244 -16.12 20.71 8.61
C PHE A 244 -16.55 21.47 7.35
N VAL A 245 -17.39 22.50 7.50
CA VAL A 245 -17.84 23.34 6.37
C VAL A 245 -16.66 24.03 5.69
N ARG A 246 -15.67 24.52 6.45
CA ARG A 246 -14.42 25.07 5.86
C ARG A 246 -13.68 24.01 5.04
N GLY A 247 -13.65 22.76 5.51
CA GLY A 247 -13.06 21.64 4.78
C GLY A 247 -13.78 21.37 3.45
N CYS A 248 -15.11 21.28 3.49
CA CYS A 248 -15.89 21.07 2.26
C CYS A 248 -15.72 22.24 1.27
N TRP A 249 -15.63 23.47 1.79
CA TRP A 249 -15.43 24.63 0.95
C TRP A 249 -14.04 24.69 0.32
N ASP A 250 -12.99 24.30 1.03
CA ASP A 250 -11.64 24.24 0.45
C ASP A 250 -11.50 23.12 -0.61
N GLY A 251 -12.39 22.12 -0.60
CA GLY A 251 -12.38 21.02 -1.57
C GLY A 251 -13.18 21.30 -2.85
N ASP A 252 -14.47 21.61 -2.69
CA ASP A 252 -15.42 21.80 -3.82
C ASP A 252 -16.10 23.19 -3.79
N GLY A 253 -15.50 24.16 -3.10
CA GLY A 253 -15.96 25.53 -3.05
C GLY A 253 -15.61 26.30 -4.31
N THR A 254 -16.56 27.08 -4.82
CA THR A 254 -16.32 28.00 -5.94
C THR A 254 -16.66 29.43 -5.50
N VAL A 255 -15.73 30.35 -5.76
CA VAL A 255 -15.93 31.79 -5.57
C VAL A 255 -15.99 32.46 -6.93
N TYR A 256 -17.10 33.13 -7.23
CA TYR A 256 -17.21 33.95 -8.43
C TYR A 256 -17.94 35.26 -8.10
N ILE A 257 -17.57 36.30 -8.85
CA ILE A 257 -18.20 37.61 -8.74
C ILE A 257 -19.26 37.68 -9.83
N GLU A 258 -20.53 37.79 -9.44
CA GLU A 258 -21.62 38.00 -10.37
C GLU A 258 -21.93 39.50 -10.43
N LYS A 259 -21.90 40.08 -11.65
CA LYS A 259 -22.30 41.47 -11.87
C LYS A 259 -23.74 41.49 -12.34
N ARG A 260 -24.67 41.92 -11.48
CA ARG A 260 -26.08 42.15 -11.82
C ARG A 260 -26.40 43.64 -11.73
N ASN A 261 -26.95 44.20 -12.80
CA ASN A 261 -27.44 45.59 -12.87
C ASN A 261 -26.44 46.64 -12.34
N GLY A 262 -25.17 46.55 -12.74
CA GLY A 262 -24.13 47.51 -12.36
C GLY A 262 -23.51 47.33 -10.98
N ASN A 263 -24.13 46.54 -10.09
CA ASN A 263 -23.60 46.26 -8.75
C ASN A 263 -22.83 44.91 -8.73
N LEU A 264 -21.63 44.94 -8.16
CA LEU A 264 -20.81 43.74 -7.92
C LEU A 264 -21.34 43.04 -6.67
N LYS A 265 -21.80 41.80 -6.79
CA LYS A 265 -22.13 40.95 -5.63
C LYS A 265 -21.18 39.75 -5.62
N LEU A 266 -20.43 39.61 -4.53
CA LEU A 266 -19.69 38.39 -4.23
C LEU A 266 -20.69 37.30 -3.82
N ARG A 267 -20.69 36.18 -4.54
CA ARG A 267 -21.46 34.99 -4.14
C ARG A 267 -20.48 33.85 -3.83
N LEU A 268 -20.69 33.24 -2.68
CA LEU A 268 -19.97 32.04 -2.25
C LEU A 268 -20.87 30.85 -2.56
N PHE A 269 -20.40 29.93 -3.40
CA PHE A 269 -21.10 28.68 -3.68
C PHE A 269 -20.27 27.53 -3.11
N VAL A 270 -20.89 26.74 -2.24
CA VAL A 270 -20.39 25.41 -1.89
C VAL A 270 -21.37 24.46 -2.55
N VAL A 271 -20.93 23.67 -3.52
CA VAL A 271 -21.75 22.57 -4.03
C VAL A 271 -21.62 21.44 -3.02
N LEU A 272 -22.37 21.53 -1.92
CA LEU A 272 -22.75 20.32 -1.23
C LEU A 272 -23.74 19.67 -2.18
N LEU A 273 -23.29 18.66 -2.95
CA LEU A 273 -24.18 17.75 -3.66
C LEU A 273 -25.31 17.43 -2.70
N SER A 274 -26.49 17.96 -3.03
CA SER A 274 -27.67 17.93 -2.20
C SER A 274 -27.95 16.48 -1.81
N LEU A 275 -28.01 16.25 -0.50
CA LEU A 275 -28.52 15.02 0.12
C LEU A 275 -29.88 14.63 -0.48
#